data_AF-A0A9D8N3M2-F1
#
_entry.id   AF-A0A9D8N3M2-F1
#
_cell.length_a   1.000
_cell.length_b   1.000
_cell.length_c   1.000
_cell.angle_alpha   90.00
_cell.angle_beta   90.00
_cell.angle_gamma   90.00
#
_symmetry.space_group_name_H-M   'P 1'
#
loop_
_entity.id
_entity.type
_entity.pdbx_description
1 polymer ?
#
loop_
_entity_poly.entity_id
_entity_poly.type
_entity_poly.pdbx_seq_one_letter_code
_entity_poly.pdbx_strand_id
1 'polypeptide(L)'
;MMKSKLFLLGLMFAATAQAENFTQYVNPLIGTGDHGHVFLGASVPFGMVNAGPNQIETGWDWCSGYHESGKKIIGFAQMHLSGTGCGDLGDIGLMPAYGDLEMSREGLASEYRHETEVAVPGYYRVILDRFGIQAEMTATERTALYRFTFPRGSNNARIIIDLENTIGDEARDTRVVPLDDYTLVGYRRSHGWANDQWLYFCMKFSKPMHYWLSEGLDAKYGQATFEVNPDDQVLVKVALSPTSEANAMLNMNAEQPGGFDFDAVTNAANEAWNQQLSRIKATFRTERERTIFYTAMFHYMVDPQIWCDVTGDYMGADFKVHRGADYNTLTTWSLWDTYRAAHPLATIIMPDRMRDYAKTMLAIYREWGELPVWHLVSNDTYCMVGEPAVPVLADIILKGEATDIDIDEAYEAVCASMLPTVYAKMRRVPLRGKDYLAELGYLP
;
A
#
# COMPACT_ATOMS: atom_id res chain seq x y z
N MET A 1 35.27 -37.18 -58.51
CA MET A 1 33.93 -37.12 -57.89
C MET A 1 34.02 -36.38 -56.55
N MET A 2 33.97 -35.04 -56.58
CA MET A 2 33.84 -34.22 -55.37
C MET A 2 32.37 -33.82 -55.25
N LYS A 3 31.68 -34.35 -54.23
CA LYS A 3 30.29 -34.00 -53.94
C LYS A 3 30.27 -32.72 -53.09
N SER A 4 29.76 -31.63 -53.65
CA SER A 4 29.46 -30.41 -52.91
C SER A 4 28.31 -30.68 -51.93
N LYS A 5 28.53 -30.48 -50.63
CA LYS A 5 27.44 -30.42 -49.64
C LYS A 5 27.02 -28.96 -49.49
N LEU A 6 25.84 -28.64 -50.01
CA LEU A 6 25.16 -27.36 -49.81
C LEU A 6 24.62 -27.36 -48.37
N PHE A 7 25.15 -26.50 -47.50
CA PHE A 7 24.58 -26.26 -46.18
C PHE A 7 23.46 -25.23 -46.32
N LEU A 8 22.21 -25.67 -46.15
CA LEU A 8 21.05 -24.79 -46.03
C LEU A 8 21.06 -24.21 -44.61
N LEU A 9 21.35 -22.91 -44.48
CA LEU A 9 21.22 -22.19 -43.22
C LEU A 9 19.73 -21.82 -43.04
N GLY A 10 19.00 -22.62 -42.26
CA GLY A 10 17.63 -22.29 -41.88
C GLY A 10 17.64 -21.19 -40.81
N LEU A 11 17.14 -20.00 -41.14
CA LEU A 11 16.78 -18.99 -40.15
C LEU A 11 15.61 -19.53 -39.32
N MET A 12 15.87 -19.93 -38.07
CA MET A 12 14.82 -20.05 -37.07
C MET A 12 14.38 -18.65 -36.66
N PHE A 13 13.24 -18.21 -37.16
CA PHE A 13 12.47 -17.16 -36.49
C PHE A 13 11.96 -17.76 -35.18
N ALA A 14 12.63 -17.45 -34.07
CA ALA A 14 12.04 -17.63 -32.76
C ALA A 14 10.88 -16.63 -32.65
N ALA A 15 9.66 -17.10 -32.89
CA ALA A 15 8.47 -16.37 -32.47
C ALA A 15 8.54 -16.28 -30.94
N THR A 16 8.93 -15.12 -30.43
CA THR A 16 8.74 -14.80 -29.02
C THR A 16 7.25 -14.84 -28.75
N ALA A 17 6.78 -15.88 -28.06
CA ALA A 17 5.41 -15.93 -27.57
C ALA A 17 5.21 -14.68 -26.71
N GLN A 18 4.31 -13.79 -27.14
CA GLN A 18 3.87 -12.66 -26.31
C GLN A 18 3.39 -13.26 -24.99
N ALA A 19 3.96 -12.83 -23.86
CA ALA A 19 3.45 -13.22 -22.56
C ALA A 19 1.96 -12.87 -22.49
N GLU A 20 1.15 -13.79 -22.00
CA GLU A 20 -0.29 -13.55 -21.83
C GLU A 20 -0.47 -12.38 -20.86
N ASN A 21 -1.23 -11.37 -21.27
CA ASN A 21 -1.49 -10.18 -20.47
C ASN A 21 -2.77 -10.41 -19.66
N PHE A 22 -2.64 -10.79 -18.39
CA PHE A 22 -3.75 -11.02 -17.47
C PHE A 22 -4.33 -9.72 -16.89
N THR A 23 -3.54 -8.64 -16.85
CA THR A 23 -3.97 -7.35 -16.29
C THR A 23 -5.15 -6.75 -17.06
N GLN A 24 -5.28 -7.05 -18.36
CA GLN A 24 -6.39 -6.60 -19.20
C GLN A 24 -7.76 -7.12 -18.72
N TYR A 25 -7.80 -8.18 -17.91
CA TYR A 25 -9.03 -8.76 -17.39
C TYR A 25 -9.44 -8.16 -16.04
N VAL A 26 -8.60 -7.35 -15.42
CA VAL A 26 -8.88 -6.74 -14.11
C VAL A 26 -9.72 -5.48 -14.28
N ASN A 27 -10.75 -5.33 -13.45
CA ASN A 27 -11.49 -4.08 -13.31
C ASN A 27 -11.45 -3.61 -11.84
N PRO A 28 -10.53 -2.70 -11.48
CA PRO A 28 -10.40 -2.20 -10.11
C PRO A 28 -11.64 -1.52 -9.54
N LEU A 29 -12.61 -1.13 -10.37
CA LEU A 29 -13.87 -0.52 -9.91
C LEU A 29 -14.84 -1.53 -9.29
N ILE A 30 -14.65 -2.84 -9.50
CA ILE A 30 -15.55 -3.84 -8.89
C ILE A 30 -15.34 -3.86 -7.39
N GLY A 31 -16.33 -3.40 -6.62
CA GLY A 31 -16.26 -3.35 -5.15
C GLY A 31 -15.97 -1.95 -4.60
N THR A 32 -15.84 -0.92 -5.45
CA THR A 32 -15.80 0.48 -4.99
C THR A 32 -17.18 1.02 -4.63
N GLY A 33 -18.24 0.31 -5.03
CA GLY A 33 -19.63 0.59 -4.65
C GLY A 33 -20.18 -0.39 -3.63
N ASP A 34 -21.46 -0.20 -3.28
CA ASP A 34 -22.16 -0.95 -2.23
C ASP A 34 -21.33 -0.98 -0.93
N HIS A 35 -20.88 -2.16 -0.50
CA HIS A 35 -20.16 -2.34 0.76
C HIS A 35 -18.87 -3.14 0.56
N GLY A 36 -18.23 -2.98 -0.61
CA GLY A 36 -16.97 -3.64 -0.93
C GLY A 36 -15.77 -2.94 -0.28
N HIS A 37 -15.78 -1.61 -0.21
CA HIS A 37 -14.73 -0.75 0.35
C HIS A 37 -13.33 -1.05 -0.20
N VAL A 38 -13.23 -1.47 -1.46
CA VAL A 38 -11.91 -1.77 -2.04
C VAL A 38 -11.12 -0.48 -2.23
N PHE A 39 -9.80 -0.58 -2.11
CA PHE A 39 -8.92 0.49 -2.54
C PHE A 39 -9.02 0.71 -4.06
N LEU A 40 -9.08 1.97 -4.49
CA LEU A 40 -8.94 2.37 -5.87
C LEU A 40 -7.70 3.25 -6.04
N GLY A 41 -6.81 2.90 -6.97
CA GLY A 41 -5.60 3.67 -7.23
C GLY A 41 -4.51 2.83 -7.88
N ALA A 42 -3.28 3.34 -7.83
CA ALA A 42 -2.09 2.64 -8.29
C ALA A 42 -1.32 2.01 -7.13
N SER A 43 -1.04 0.72 -7.26
CA SER A 43 -0.17 -0.04 -6.36
C SER A 43 0.58 -1.09 -7.18
N VAL A 44 1.57 -1.73 -6.59
CA VAL A 44 2.10 -3.02 -7.03
C VAL A 44 1.61 -4.12 -6.08
N PRO A 45 1.66 -5.40 -6.48
CA PRO A 45 1.24 -6.48 -5.59
C PRO A 45 1.96 -6.40 -4.25
N PHE A 46 1.20 -6.36 -3.16
CA PHE A 46 1.69 -6.31 -1.77
C PHE A 46 2.60 -5.12 -1.44
N GLY A 47 2.57 -4.05 -2.22
CA GLY A 47 3.33 -2.84 -1.96
C GLY A 47 2.92 -2.16 -0.64
N MET A 48 3.85 -1.43 -0.04
CA MET A 48 3.56 -0.47 1.03
C MET A 48 2.79 0.74 0.51
N VAL A 49 3.08 1.17 -0.72
CA VAL A 49 2.42 2.31 -1.37
C VAL A 49 1.19 1.86 -2.16
N ASN A 50 0.06 2.41 -1.75
CA ASN A 50 -1.22 2.34 -2.45
C ASN A 50 -1.63 3.78 -2.76
N ALA A 51 -1.11 4.33 -3.86
CA ALA A 51 -1.36 5.72 -4.26
C ALA A 51 -2.75 5.86 -4.86
N GLY A 52 -3.63 6.65 -4.26
CA GLY A 52 -5.03 6.76 -4.70
C GLY A 52 -5.73 8.02 -4.24
N PRO A 53 -6.91 8.33 -4.82
CA PRO A 53 -7.73 9.48 -4.43
C PRO A 53 -8.36 9.30 -3.04
N ASN A 54 -8.28 10.37 -2.23
CA ASN A 54 -9.15 10.56 -1.09
C ASN A 54 -10.34 11.43 -1.52
N GLN A 55 -11.55 10.93 -1.27
CA GLN A 55 -12.77 11.71 -1.46
C GLN A 55 -13.07 12.59 -0.24
N ILE A 56 -13.85 13.66 -0.44
CA ILE A 56 -14.26 14.54 0.66
C ILE A 56 -15.27 13.83 1.57
N GLU A 57 -16.11 12.98 1.00
CA GLU A 57 -17.11 12.21 1.71
C GLU A 57 -16.46 11.27 2.72
N THR A 58 -17.15 11.05 3.84
CA THR A 58 -16.68 10.21 4.95
C THR A 58 -17.81 9.31 5.41
N GLY A 59 -17.45 8.25 6.12
CA GLY A 59 -18.41 7.29 6.66
C GLY A 59 -17.96 5.86 6.42
N TRP A 60 -18.83 4.92 6.76
CA TRP A 60 -18.51 3.50 6.68
C TRP A 60 -18.23 3.04 5.24
N ASP A 61 -18.97 3.55 4.25
CA ASP A 61 -18.75 3.20 2.85
C ASP A 61 -17.42 3.74 2.27
N TRP A 62 -16.75 4.66 2.99
CA TRP A 62 -15.51 5.32 2.59
C TRP A 62 -14.28 4.83 3.39
N CYS A 63 -14.31 3.61 3.94
CA CYS A 63 -13.18 3.07 4.71
C CYS A 63 -11.87 2.94 3.90
N SER A 64 -11.94 2.89 2.57
CA SER A 64 -10.77 2.92 1.67
C SER A 64 -10.43 4.31 1.13
N GLY A 65 -11.14 5.36 1.57
CA GLY A 65 -11.01 6.72 1.03
C GLY A 65 -11.77 6.97 -0.27
N TYR A 66 -12.36 5.93 -0.87
CA TYR A 66 -13.10 6.03 -2.13
C TYR A 66 -14.37 5.19 -2.10
N HIS A 67 -15.46 5.77 -2.60
CA HIS A 67 -16.70 5.07 -2.94
C HIS A 67 -17.21 5.58 -4.30
N GLU A 68 -17.83 4.72 -5.11
CA GLU A 68 -18.27 5.07 -6.46
C GLU A 68 -19.31 6.21 -6.50
N SER A 69 -20.04 6.43 -5.40
CA SER A 69 -21.03 7.52 -5.30
C SER A 69 -20.42 8.87 -4.88
N GLY A 70 -19.15 8.89 -4.51
CA GLY A 70 -18.43 10.10 -4.11
C GLY A 70 -18.26 11.07 -5.27
N LYS A 71 -18.23 12.36 -4.95
CA LYS A 71 -18.35 13.42 -5.97
C LYS A 71 -17.16 14.33 -6.05
N LYS A 72 -16.33 14.37 -5.00
CA LYS A 72 -15.18 15.27 -4.95
C LYS A 72 -13.96 14.58 -4.37
N ILE A 73 -12.82 14.87 -4.99
CA ILE A 73 -11.49 14.45 -4.52
C ILE A 73 -10.87 15.63 -3.79
N ILE A 74 -10.28 15.36 -2.62
CA ILE A 74 -9.55 16.35 -1.79
C ILE A 74 -8.03 16.20 -1.89
N GLY A 75 -7.55 15.12 -2.50
CA GLY A 75 -6.14 14.88 -2.74
C GLY A 75 -5.87 13.42 -3.08
N PHE A 76 -4.60 13.09 -3.25
CA PHE A 76 -4.13 11.74 -3.51
C PHE A 76 -3.16 11.31 -2.41
N ALA A 77 -3.56 10.33 -1.60
CA ALA A 77 -2.77 9.82 -0.48
C ALA A 77 -1.91 8.60 -0.88
N GLN A 78 -0.98 8.23 0.00
CA GLN A 78 0.04 7.20 -0.29
C GLN A 78 -0.28 5.82 0.26
N MET A 79 -1.20 5.71 1.23
CA MET A 79 -1.57 4.46 1.88
C MET A 79 -3.08 4.37 2.07
N HIS A 80 -3.64 3.18 1.82
CA HIS A 80 -5.07 2.90 1.93
C HIS A 80 -5.28 1.46 2.37
N LEU A 81 -6.41 1.22 3.05
CA LEU A 81 -6.91 -0.12 3.35
C LEU A 81 -7.88 -0.57 2.25
N SER A 82 -7.92 -1.88 1.99
CA SER A 82 -8.81 -2.47 0.99
C SER A 82 -9.77 -3.48 1.64
N GLY A 83 -11.07 -3.20 1.57
CA GLY A 83 -12.13 -4.09 2.04
C GLY A 83 -12.35 -4.11 3.55
N THR A 84 -11.87 -3.10 4.28
CA THR A 84 -12.04 -3.01 5.74
C THR A 84 -13.38 -2.39 6.11
N GLY A 85 -13.88 -2.76 7.30
CA GLY A 85 -15.06 -2.15 7.91
C GLY A 85 -14.75 -0.94 8.81
N CYS A 86 -13.50 -0.50 8.84
CA CYS A 86 -13.02 0.65 9.59
C CYS A 86 -12.00 1.42 8.73
N GLY A 87 -12.08 2.75 8.76
CA GLY A 87 -11.14 3.63 8.08
C GLY A 87 -9.91 3.88 8.94
N ASP A 88 -8.74 3.82 8.31
CA ASP A 88 -7.46 4.32 8.80
C ASP A 88 -6.59 4.66 7.58
N LEU A 89 -5.38 5.20 7.79
CA LEU A 89 -4.44 5.62 6.74
C LEU A 89 -5.00 6.81 5.92
N GLY A 90 -4.72 6.87 4.61
CA GLY A 90 -4.96 8.07 3.81
C GLY A 90 -3.87 9.12 4.00
N ASP A 91 -2.68 8.69 4.41
CA ASP A 91 -1.54 9.54 4.74
C ASP A 91 -0.96 10.30 3.55
N ILE A 92 -0.45 11.51 3.85
CA ILE A 92 0.42 12.30 2.98
C ILE A 92 -0.26 12.56 1.62
N GLY A 93 -1.28 13.42 1.68
CA GLY A 93 -2.06 13.83 0.52
C GLY A 93 -1.31 14.80 -0.38
N LEU A 94 -1.38 14.58 -1.69
CA LEU A 94 -0.97 15.55 -2.71
C LEU A 94 -2.21 16.08 -3.43
N MET A 95 -2.37 17.40 -3.49
CA MET A 95 -3.44 18.03 -4.25
C MET A 95 -2.86 19.08 -5.21
N PRO A 96 -2.89 18.86 -6.55
CA PRO A 96 -2.47 19.88 -7.50
C PRO A 96 -3.56 20.95 -7.69
N ALA A 97 -3.18 22.21 -7.70
CA ALA A 97 -4.10 23.34 -7.88
C ALA A 97 -3.40 24.58 -8.44
N TYR A 98 -4.16 25.60 -8.82
CA TYR A 98 -3.65 26.92 -9.18
C TYR A 98 -4.72 28.00 -8.90
N GLY A 99 -4.36 29.28 -9.00
CA GLY A 99 -5.27 30.38 -8.70
C GLY A 99 -5.62 30.48 -7.21
N ASP A 100 -6.64 31.21 -6.84
CA ASP A 100 -6.99 31.41 -5.42
C ASP A 100 -7.49 30.11 -4.77
N LEU A 101 -6.92 29.79 -3.61
CA LEU A 101 -7.16 28.52 -2.92
C LEU A 101 -7.22 28.73 -1.41
N GLU A 102 -8.26 28.18 -0.79
CA GLU A 102 -8.42 28.12 0.65
C GLU A 102 -7.78 26.83 1.18
N MET A 103 -6.94 26.94 2.21
CA MET A 103 -6.29 25.79 2.88
C MET A 103 -7.25 25.14 3.88
N SER A 104 -8.27 24.49 3.36
CA SER A 104 -9.26 23.73 4.13
C SER A 104 -9.71 22.49 3.34
N ARG A 105 -10.32 21.53 4.01
CA ARG A 105 -10.81 20.29 3.37
C ARG A 105 -11.74 20.60 2.20
N GLU A 106 -12.69 21.52 2.38
CA GLU A 106 -13.60 21.99 1.33
C GLU A 106 -12.87 22.84 0.29
N GLY A 107 -11.93 23.68 0.75
CA GLY A 107 -11.11 24.56 -0.08
C GLY A 107 -10.25 23.80 -1.09
N LEU A 108 -9.77 22.61 -0.74
CA LEU A 108 -8.98 21.72 -1.60
C LEU A 108 -9.82 20.88 -2.55
N ALA A 109 -11.11 20.68 -2.27
CA ALA A 109 -11.93 19.75 -3.03
C ALA A 109 -12.09 20.15 -4.51
N SER A 110 -12.03 19.15 -5.40
CA SER A 110 -12.42 19.26 -6.81
C SER A 110 -13.49 18.23 -7.13
N GLU A 111 -14.53 18.64 -7.86
CA GLU A 111 -15.37 17.68 -8.57
C GLU A 111 -14.56 16.85 -9.56
N TYR A 112 -15.06 15.67 -9.89
CA TYR A 112 -14.56 14.81 -10.95
C TYR A 112 -15.71 14.01 -11.56
N ARG A 113 -15.43 13.25 -12.62
CA ARG A 113 -16.39 12.41 -13.33
C ARG A 113 -15.78 11.06 -13.68
N HIS A 114 -16.52 9.96 -13.51
CA HIS A 114 -16.06 8.61 -13.85
C HIS A 114 -15.73 8.46 -15.33
N GLU A 115 -16.37 9.21 -16.24
CA GLU A 115 -16.03 9.18 -17.67
C GLU A 115 -14.61 9.66 -17.97
N THR A 116 -14.02 10.41 -17.04
CA THR A 116 -12.63 10.89 -17.13
C THR A 116 -11.68 10.11 -16.24
N GLU A 117 -12.18 9.15 -15.46
CA GLU A 117 -11.43 8.30 -14.56
C GLU A 117 -10.99 7.01 -15.28
N VAL A 118 -9.74 6.61 -15.09
CA VAL A 118 -9.20 5.35 -15.60
C VAL A 118 -8.41 4.69 -14.47
N ALA A 119 -8.73 3.43 -14.18
CA ALA A 119 -8.03 2.62 -13.22
C ALA A 119 -7.71 1.25 -13.84
N VAL A 120 -6.43 0.87 -13.83
CA VAL A 120 -5.95 -0.45 -14.25
C VAL A 120 -4.82 -0.88 -13.31
N PRO A 121 -4.45 -2.17 -13.24
CA PRO A 121 -3.37 -2.61 -12.34
C PRO A 121 -2.07 -1.81 -12.54
N GLY A 122 -1.65 -1.10 -11.50
CA GLY A 122 -0.44 -0.26 -11.50
C GLY A 122 -0.62 1.19 -11.97
N TYR A 123 -1.82 1.63 -12.35
CA TYR A 123 -2.06 2.98 -12.86
C TYR A 123 -3.45 3.53 -12.57
N TYR A 124 -3.50 4.79 -12.16
CA TYR A 124 -4.74 5.55 -12.01
C TYR A 124 -4.61 6.93 -12.65
N ARG A 125 -5.70 7.41 -13.27
CA ARG A 125 -5.83 8.74 -13.84
C ARG A 125 -7.21 9.32 -13.61
N VAL A 126 -7.28 10.62 -13.33
CA VAL A 126 -8.52 11.39 -13.28
C VAL A 126 -8.30 12.83 -13.74
N ILE A 127 -9.39 13.51 -14.14
CA ILE A 127 -9.39 14.96 -14.36
C ILE A 127 -10.09 15.62 -13.17
N LEU A 128 -9.39 16.55 -12.51
CA LEU A 128 -9.93 17.38 -11.45
C LEU A 128 -10.67 18.57 -12.08
N ASP A 129 -12.00 18.45 -12.20
CA ASP A 129 -12.83 19.37 -13.00
C ASP A 129 -12.72 20.84 -12.58
N ARG A 130 -12.61 21.10 -11.27
CA ARG A 130 -12.48 22.47 -10.75
C ARG A 130 -11.24 23.17 -11.29
N PHE A 131 -10.16 22.42 -11.44
CA PHE A 131 -8.86 22.94 -11.87
C PHE A 131 -8.56 22.60 -13.33
N GLY A 132 -9.31 21.70 -13.98
CA GLY A 132 -8.95 21.17 -15.30
C GLY A 132 -7.57 20.49 -15.33
N ILE A 133 -7.06 20.03 -14.18
CA ILE A 133 -5.77 19.35 -14.05
C ILE A 133 -5.96 17.86 -14.25
N GLN A 134 -5.16 17.26 -15.12
CA GLN A 134 -5.07 15.80 -15.19
C GLN A 134 -4.07 15.31 -14.15
N ALA A 135 -4.53 14.42 -13.28
CA ALA A 135 -3.70 13.72 -12.31
C ALA A 135 -3.52 12.27 -12.73
N GLU A 136 -2.27 11.83 -12.81
CA GLU A 136 -1.89 10.44 -13.09
C GLU A 136 -0.95 9.96 -12.00
N MET A 137 -1.07 8.68 -11.63
CA MET A 137 -0.19 8.05 -10.64
C MET A 137 0.10 6.59 -10.98
N THR A 138 1.31 6.18 -10.65
CA THR A 138 1.79 4.80 -10.65
C THR A 138 2.63 4.56 -9.38
N ALA A 139 3.03 3.32 -9.11
CA ALA A 139 3.73 2.96 -7.88
C ALA A 139 4.79 1.87 -8.09
N THR A 140 5.74 1.82 -7.16
CA THR A 140 6.61 0.69 -6.84
C THR A 140 6.23 0.16 -5.45
N GLU A 141 7.02 -0.73 -4.86
CA GLU A 141 6.71 -1.27 -3.53
C GLU A 141 6.62 -0.19 -2.45
N ARG A 142 7.52 0.80 -2.47
CA ARG A 142 7.65 1.80 -1.39
C ARG A 142 7.55 3.24 -1.88
N THR A 143 7.27 3.45 -3.16
CA THR A 143 7.27 4.78 -3.76
C THR A 143 6.13 4.97 -4.76
N ALA A 144 5.52 6.16 -4.77
CA ALA A 144 4.60 6.60 -5.79
C ALA A 144 5.32 7.51 -6.79
N LEU A 145 4.83 7.55 -8.04
CA LEU A 145 5.19 8.55 -9.02
C LEU A 145 3.93 9.18 -9.59
N TYR A 146 3.82 10.50 -9.40
CA TYR A 146 2.72 11.32 -9.90
C TYR A 146 3.15 12.11 -11.14
N ARG A 147 2.18 12.35 -12.03
CA ARG A 147 2.29 13.28 -13.16
C ARG A 147 1.05 14.16 -13.17
N PHE A 148 1.24 15.45 -12.87
CA PHE A 148 0.19 16.46 -12.92
C PHE A 148 0.35 17.34 -14.14
N THR A 149 -0.65 17.35 -15.03
CA THR A 149 -0.66 18.19 -16.24
C THR A 149 -1.54 19.40 -16.01
N PHE A 150 -0.93 20.59 -16.04
CA PHE A 150 -1.61 21.86 -15.77
C PHE A 150 -2.17 22.48 -17.06
N PRO A 151 -3.41 23.03 -17.04
CA PRO A 151 -3.95 23.70 -18.21
C PRO A 151 -3.28 25.07 -18.45
N ARG A 152 -3.52 25.62 -19.64
CA ARG A 152 -3.09 26.97 -20.01
C ARG A 152 -3.60 28.02 -19.01
N GLY A 153 -2.71 28.92 -18.57
CA GLY A 153 -3.06 30.03 -17.69
C GLY A 153 -3.10 29.68 -16.20
N SER A 154 -2.46 28.57 -15.81
CA SER A 154 -2.33 28.13 -14.41
C SER A 154 -1.40 29.03 -13.59
N ASN A 155 -1.83 30.26 -13.34
CA ASN A 155 -1.09 31.20 -12.48
C ASN A 155 -1.05 30.69 -11.03
N ASN A 156 0.09 30.82 -10.36
CA ASN A 156 0.31 30.28 -9.02
C ASN A 156 0.03 28.77 -8.93
N ALA A 157 0.49 28.01 -9.93
CA ALA A 157 0.44 26.56 -9.89
C ALA A 157 1.19 26.02 -8.67
N ARG A 158 0.58 25.06 -8.00
CA ARG A 158 1.07 24.51 -6.75
C ARG A 158 0.65 23.06 -6.57
N ILE A 159 1.46 22.33 -5.81
CA ILE A 159 1.10 21.04 -5.25
C ILE A 159 1.04 21.23 -3.75
N ILE A 160 -0.15 21.02 -3.20
CA ILE A 160 -0.41 21.08 -1.76
C ILE A 160 0.01 19.74 -1.18
N ILE A 161 0.78 19.80 -0.10
CA ILE A 161 1.11 18.67 0.75
C ILE A 161 0.19 18.76 1.96
N ASP A 162 -0.68 17.77 2.09
CA ASP A 162 -1.71 17.68 3.12
C ASP A 162 -1.37 16.54 4.08
N LEU A 163 -1.04 16.90 5.31
CA LEU A 163 -0.76 15.96 6.40
C LEU A 163 -1.93 15.85 7.39
N GLU A 164 -3.04 16.55 7.13
CA GLU A 164 -4.21 16.60 7.99
C GLU A 164 -5.34 15.69 7.52
N ASN A 165 -5.73 15.77 6.24
CA ASN A 165 -6.91 15.07 5.75
C ASN A 165 -6.59 13.61 5.45
N THR A 166 -7.21 12.73 6.21
CA THR A 166 -7.01 11.27 6.14
C THR A 166 -8.32 10.51 6.16
N ILE A 167 -8.24 9.19 6.32
CA ILE A 167 -9.38 8.29 6.36
C ILE A 167 -9.53 7.78 7.79
N GLY A 168 -10.29 8.47 8.62
CA GLY A 168 -10.69 7.96 9.95
C GLY A 168 -9.64 8.04 11.06
N ASP A 169 -8.43 8.54 10.79
CA ASP A 169 -7.41 8.83 11.81
C ASP A 169 -7.19 10.34 12.00
N GLU A 170 -6.38 10.72 12.98
CA GLU A 170 -6.06 12.11 13.28
C GLU A 170 -4.54 12.32 13.44
N ALA A 171 -4.03 13.39 12.82
CA ALA A 171 -2.62 13.76 12.95
C ALA A 171 -2.31 14.27 14.37
N ARG A 172 -1.29 13.67 15.01
CA ARG A 172 -0.76 14.09 16.32
C ARG A 172 0.45 14.99 16.19
N ASP A 173 1.35 14.68 15.27
CA ASP A 173 2.56 15.45 15.00
C ASP A 173 2.91 15.35 13.51
N THR A 174 3.34 16.44 12.92
CA THR A 174 3.59 16.53 11.48
C THR A 174 4.79 17.41 11.22
N ARG A 175 5.58 17.05 10.22
CA ARG A 175 6.62 17.93 9.70
C ARG A 175 6.76 17.76 8.21
N VAL A 176 6.95 18.87 7.51
CA VAL A 176 7.38 18.89 6.11
C VAL A 176 8.26 20.10 5.88
N VAL A 177 9.46 19.87 5.34
CA VAL A 177 10.46 20.93 5.12
C VAL A 177 11.20 20.71 3.81
N PRO A 178 11.62 21.79 3.13
CA PRO A 178 12.52 21.69 1.99
C PRO A 178 13.93 21.30 2.44
N LEU A 179 14.46 20.26 1.81
CA LEU A 179 15.87 19.90 1.89
C LEU A 179 16.68 20.70 0.85
N ASP A 180 16.08 20.92 -0.32
CA ASP A 180 16.57 21.75 -1.41
C ASP A 180 15.39 22.25 -2.26
N ASP A 181 15.68 22.92 -3.38
CA ASP A 181 14.66 23.48 -4.27
C ASP A 181 13.79 22.41 -4.96
N TYR A 182 14.14 21.13 -4.91
CA TYR A 182 13.42 20.03 -5.56
C TYR A 182 12.84 19.02 -4.57
N THR A 183 13.31 19.03 -3.32
CA THR A 183 13.14 17.90 -2.42
C THR A 183 12.53 18.36 -1.10
N LEU A 184 11.45 17.71 -0.68
CA LEU A 184 10.87 17.83 0.65
C LEU A 184 11.12 16.56 1.44
N VAL A 185 11.32 16.69 2.74
CA VAL A 185 11.33 15.57 3.68
C VAL A 185 10.41 15.86 4.84
N GLY A 186 9.86 14.80 5.41
CA GLY A 186 8.93 14.97 6.51
C GLY A 186 8.50 13.68 7.17
N TYR A 187 7.57 13.83 8.09
CA TYR A 187 6.87 12.73 8.72
C TYR A 187 5.45 13.13 9.12
N ARG A 188 4.62 12.12 9.31
CA ARG A 188 3.33 12.19 9.98
C ARG A 188 3.31 11.15 11.09
N ARG A 189 2.90 11.59 12.28
CA ARG A 189 2.54 10.73 13.39
C ARG A 189 1.07 10.89 13.68
N SER A 190 0.33 9.78 13.78
CA SER A 190 -1.12 9.83 13.90
C SER A 190 -1.70 8.79 14.86
N HIS A 191 -3.00 8.91 15.07
CA HIS A 191 -3.79 8.01 15.89
C HIS A 191 -5.17 7.79 15.29
N GLY A 192 -5.55 6.53 15.16
CA GLY A 192 -6.84 6.09 14.67
C GLY A 192 -7.13 4.68 15.16
N TRP A 193 -7.44 3.78 14.23
CA TRP A 193 -7.59 2.37 14.53
C TRP A 193 -6.26 1.74 14.95
N ALA A 194 -5.16 2.10 14.29
CA ALA A 194 -3.81 1.96 14.80
C ALA A 194 -3.46 3.14 15.72
N ASN A 195 -3.01 2.82 16.95
CA ASN A 195 -2.99 3.77 18.06
C ASN A 195 -1.80 4.76 18.04
N ASP A 196 -0.65 4.35 17.51
CA ASP A 196 0.49 5.22 17.32
C ASP A 196 1.21 4.88 16.02
N GLN A 197 0.94 5.66 14.98
CA GLN A 197 1.43 5.41 13.63
C GLN A 197 2.54 6.40 13.33
N TRP A 198 3.66 5.92 12.78
CA TRP A 198 4.76 6.76 12.33
C TRP A 198 5.02 6.46 10.85
N LEU A 199 4.97 7.50 10.03
CA LEU A 199 5.28 7.39 8.61
C LEU A 199 6.16 8.55 8.19
N TYR A 200 7.34 8.22 7.67
CA TYR A 200 8.31 9.19 7.16
C TYR A 200 8.24 9.21 5.64
N PHE A 201 8.59 10.35 5.04
CA PHE A 201 8.58 10.47 3.60
C PHE A 201 9.68 11.36 3.04
N CYS A 202 9.98 11.13 1.77
CA CYS A 202 10.76 12.00 0.90
C CYS A 202 9.95 12.27 -0.36
N MET A 203 9.82 13.53 -0.76
CA MET A 203 9.23 13.93 -2.03
C MET A 203 10.26 14.61 -2.90
N LYS A 204 10.29 14.28 -4.19
CA LYS A 204 11.15 14.93 -5.17
C LYS A 204 10.36 15.37 -6.38
N PHE A 205 10.46 16.65 -6.73
CA PHE A 205 9.79 17.25 -7.89
C PHE A 205 10.67 17.22 -9.13
N SER A 206 10.06 17.15 -10.31
CA SER A 206 10.78 17.25 -11.59
C SER A 206 11.19 18.67 -11.96
N LYS A 207 10.60 19.67 -11.31
CA LYS A 207 10.87 21.09 -11.46
C LYS A 207 11.26 21.70 -10.11
N PRO A 208 12.12 22.73 -10.07
CA PRO A 208 12.40 23.43 -8.84
C PRO A 208 11.13 24.14 -8.35
N MET A 209 10.91 24.10 -7.06
CA MET A 209 9.91 24.93 -6.39
C MET A 209 10.30 26.40 -6.56
N HIS A 210 9.37 27.23 -7.03
CA HIS A 210 9.57 28.67 -7.09
C HIS A 210 9.54 29.28 -5.67
N TYR A 211 8.58 28.82 -4.87
CA TYR A 211 8.50 29.06 -3.42
C TYR A 211 7.96 27.82 -2.70
N TRP A 212 8.46 27.61 -1.49
CA TRP A 212 7.85 26.76 -0.48
C TRP A 212 7.11 27.63 0.55
N LEU A 213 5.84 27.33 0.81
CA LEU A 213 5.01 28.03 1.79
C LEU A 213 4.46 27.05 2.83
N SER A 214 4.74 27.29 4.11
CA SER A 214 4.17 26.53 5.24
C SER A 214 3.99 27.43 6.46
N GLU A 215 3.02 27.11 7.32
CA GLU A 215 2.76 27.85 8.57
C GLU A 215 3.66 27.36 9.72
N GLY A 216 4.97 27.30 9.49
CA GLY A 216 5.95 26.79 10.46
C GLY A 216 6.44 25.37 10.16
N LEU A 217 7.11 24.77 11.13
CA LEU A 217 7.74 23.45 11.01
C LEU A 217 6.76 22.31 11.32
N ASP A 218 5.78 22.57 12.18
CA ASP A 218 4.69 21.69 12.59
C ASP A 218 3.44 21.85 11.69
N ALA A 219 3.61 22.47 10.52
CA ALA A 219 2.52 22.77 9.61
C ALA A 219 1.86 21.50 9.09
N LYS A 220 0.52 21.49 9.17
CA LYS A 220 -0.35 20.44 8.64
C LYS A 220 -0.52 20.52 7.12
N TYR A 221 -0.28 21.70 6.56
CA TYR A 221 -0.30 21.96 5.12
C TYR A 221 1.00 22.63 4.67
N GLY A 222 1.46 22.29 3.48
CA GLY A 222 2.53 22.98 2.79
C GLY A 222 2.24 23.15 1.30
N GLN A 223 2.83 24.15 0.66
CA GLN A 223 2.61 24.43 -0.76
C GLN A 223 3.95 24.55 -1.48
N ALA A 224 4.20 23.62 -2.39
CA ALA A 224 5.27 23.71 -3.38
C ALA A 224 4.71 24.42 -4.61
N THR A 225 5.22 25.61 -4.93
CA THR A 225 4.74 26.40 -6.08
C THR A 225 5.65 26.23 -7.29
N PHE A 226 5.09 26.35 -8.50
CA PHE A 226 5.81 26.13 -9.76
C PHE A 226 5.44 27.20 -10.78
N GLU A 227 6.44 27.61 -11.57
CA GLU A 227 6.19 28.30 -12.83
C GLU A 227 5.89 27.26 -13.91
N VAL A 228 4.67 27.31 -14.46
CA VAL A 228 4.20 26.36 -15.48
C VAL A 228 3.70 27.09 -16.72
N ASN A 229 4.12 26.59 -17.87
CA ASN A 229 3.55 26.92 -19.17
C ASN A 229 2.34 26.01 -19.45
N PRO A 230 1.55 26.31 -20.50
CA PRO A 230 0.46 25.43 -20.93
C PRO A 230 0.96 24.01 -21.21
N ASP A 231 0.21 23.01 -20.71
CA ASP A 231 0.50 21.58 -20.88
C ASP A 231 1.79 21.11 -20.19
N ASP A 232 2.39 21.97 -19.35
CA ASP A 232 3.52 21.57 -18.52
C ASP A 232 3.10 20.49 -17.53
N GLN A 233 3.99 19.52 -17.39
CA GLN A 233 3.89 18.45 -16.42
C GLN A 233 4.81 18.74 -15.24
N VAL A 234 4.26 18.63 -14.03
CA VAL A 234 5.04 18.53 -12.80
C VAL A 234 4.93 17.09 -12.32
N LEU A 235 6.06 16.40 -12.25
CA LEU A 235 6.12 15.04 -11.75
C LEU A 235 6.65 15.04 -10.32
N VAL A 236 6.15 14.12 -9.50
CA VAL A 236 6.53 14.00 -8.09
C VAL A 236 6.79 12.55 -7.76
N LYS A 237 7.99 12.23 -7.28
CA LYS A 237 8.27 10.96 -6.60
C LYS A 237 7.94 11.14 -5.13
N VAL A 238 7.20 10.22 -4.55
CA VAL A 238 6.92 10.20 -3.10
C VAL A 238 7.36 8.84 -2.57
N ALA A 239 8.36 8.80 -1.72
CA ALA A 239 8.83 7.58 -1.09
C ALA A 239 8.46 7.58 0.39
N LEU A 240 8.00 6.43 0.88
CA LEU A 240 7.63 6.23 2.27
C LEU A 240 8.71 5.44 3.02
N SER A 241 8.72 5.56 4.34
CA SER A 241 9.49 4.71 5.25
C SER A 241 8.80 4.58 6.60
N PRO A 242 8.72 3.37 7.18
CA PRO A 242 8.25 3.20 8.55
C PRO A 242 9.27 3.68 9.60
N THR A 243 10.52 4.02 9.21
CA THR A 243 11.60 4.22 10.19
C THR A 243 12.25 5.59 10.17
N SER A 244 12.43 6.23 9.01
CA SER A 244 13.12 7.52 8.92
C SER A 244 13.03 8.19 7.55
N GLU A 245 13.23 9.52 7.51
CA GLU A 245 13.41 10.28 6.27
C GLU A 245 14.61 9.79 5.45
N ALA A 246 15.68 9.35 6.12
CA ALA A 246 16.87 8.80 5.48
C ALA A 246 16.55 7.51 4.72
N ASN A 247 15.81 6.60 5.33
CA ASN A 247 15.38 5.38 4.64
C ASN A 247 14.35 5.66 3.55
N ALA A 248 13.47 6.66 3.71
CA ALA A 248 12.57 7.08 2.63
C ALA A 248 13.37 7.54 1.38
N MET A 249 14.47 8.28 1.57
CA MET A 249 15.38 8.63 0.47
C MET A 249 16.08 7.41 -0.13
N LEU A 250 16.50 6.43 0.68
CA LEU A 250 17.11 5.19 0.18
C LEU A 250 16.10 4.36 -0.63
N ASN A 251 14.85 4.24 -0.16
CA ASN A 251 13.77 3.59 -0.88
C ASN A 251 13.55 4.25 -2.26
N MET A 252 13.49 5.59 -2.30
CA MET A 252 13.39 6.34 -3.55
C MET A 252 14.53 6.03 -4.53
N ASN A 253 15.77 6.06 -4.04
CA ASN A 253 16.95 5.86 -4.87
C ASN A 253 17.09 4.42 -5.37
N ALA A 254 16.63 3.44 -4.58
CA ALA A 254 16.67 2.03 -4.95
C ALA A 254 15.60 1.66 -5.98
N GLU A 255 14.36 2.13 -5.79
CA GLU A 255 13.21 1.69 -6.59
C GLU A 255 12.93 2.58 -7.80
N GLN A 256 13.27 3.87 -7.72
CA GLN A 256 13.14 4.81 -8.84
C GLN A 256 14.45 5.58 -9.10
N PRO A 257 15.56 4.88 -9.42
CA PRO A 257 16.84 5.54 -9.70
C PRO A 257 16.75 6.42 -10.95
N GLY A 258 17.41 7.58 -10.90
CA GLY A 258 17.50 8.48 -12.05
C GLY A 258 16.30 9.42 -12.23
N GLY A 259 15.88 9.62 -13.48
CA GLY A 259 14.87 10.61 -13.88
C GLY A 259 13.43 10.24 -13.53
N PHE A 260 12.48 11.02 -14.05
CA PHE A 260 11.03 10.84 -13.82
C PHE A 260 10.36 10.10 -14.99
N ASP A 261 10.82 8.89 -15.31
CA ASP A 261 10.26 8.09 -16.41
C ASP A 261 8.95 7.41 -15.97
N PHE A 262 7.86 8.18 -16.05
CA PHE A 262 6.53 7.75 -15.62
C PHE A 262 6.03 6.50 -16.35
N ASP A 263 6.26 6.44 -17.66
CA ASP A 263 5.76 5.35 -18.49
C ASP A 263 6.55 4.07 -18.22
N ALA A 264 7.86 4.16 -17.95
CA ALA A 264 8.65 3.01 -17.53
C ALA A 264 8.19 2.44 -16.18
N VAL A 265 7.92 3.29 -15.18
CA VAL A 265 7.39 2.84 -13.88
C VAL A 265 6.00 2.21 -14.03
N THR A 266 5.13 2.82 -14.85
CA THR A 266 3.80 2.29 -15.17
C THR A 266 3.87 0.89 -15.81
N ASN A 267 4.77 0.71 -16.78
CA ASN A 267 4.99 -0.58 -17.43
C ASN A 267 5.55 -1.63 -16.45
N ALA A 268 6.48 -1.24 -15.56
CA ALA A 268 7.02 -2.12 -14.55
C ALA A 268 5.95 -2.56 -13.53
N ALA A 269 5.08 -1.64 -13.10
CA ALA A 269 3.95 -1.95 -12.22
C ALA A 269 2.96 -2.91 -12.89
N ASN A 270 2.65 -2.68 -14.17
CA ASN A 270 1.79 -3.58 -14.95
C ASN A 270 2.40 -4.99 -15.08
N GLU A 271 3.70 -5.08 -15.35
CA GLU A 271 4.40 -6.38 -15.46
C GLU A 271 4.43 -7.11 -14.11
N ALA A 272 4.66 -6.40 -13.00
CA ALA A 272 4.60 -6.98 -11.66
C ALA A 272 3.21 -7.59 -11.37
N TRP A 273 2.13 -6.87 -11.70
CA TRP A 273 0.78 -7.41 -11.62
C TRP A 273 0.57 -8.60 -12.55
N ASN A 274 1.01 -8.51 -13.80
CA ASN A 274 0.88 -9.58 -14.77
C ASN A 274 1.56 -10.87 -14.28
N GLN A 275 2.75 -10.75 -13.72
CA GLN A 275 3.49 -11.86 -13.12
C GLN A 275 2.70 -12.52 -11.99
N GLN A 276 2.14 -11.74 -11.05
CA GLN A 276 1.39 -12.31 -9.93
C GLN A 276 0.06 -12.92 -10.37
N LEU A 277 -0.68 -12.28 -11.29
CA LEU A 277 -1.93 -12.81 -11.83
C LEU A 277 -1.69 -14.10 -12.64
N SER A 278 -0.51 -14.27 -13.24
CA SER A 278 -0.14 -15.48 -13.99
C SER A 278 0.02 -16.74 -13.13
N ARG A 279 0.03 -16.61 -11.79
CA ARG A 279 0.11 -17.74 -10.84
C ARG A 279 -1.02 -18.76 -11.04
N ILE A 280 -2.19 -18.31 -11.49
CA ILE A 280 -3.29 -19.20 -11.87
C ILE A 280 -3.71 -18.91 -13.30
N LYS A 281 -3.52 -19.90 -14.17
CA LYS A 281 -4.05 -19.88 -15.54
C LYS A 281 -5.28 -20.78 -15.61
N ALA A 282 -6.44 -20.17 -15.83
CA ALA A 282 -7.72 -20.86 -15.83
C ALA A 282 -8.50 -20.63 -17.12
N THR A 283 -9.38 -21.58 -17.46
CA THR A 283 -10.34 -21.45 -18.55
C THR A 283 -11.71 -21.06 -18.00
N PHE A 284 -12.37 -20.11 -18.65
CA PHE A 284 -13.65 -19.55 -18.19
C PHE A 284 -14.74 -19.77 -19.24
N ARG A 285 -16.01 -19.84 -18.81
CA ARG A 285 -17.14 -20.01 -19.72
C ARG A 285 -17.51 -18.68 -20.38
N THR A 286 -17.26 -17.58 -19.69
CA THR A 286 -17.57 -16.22 -20.16
C THR A 286 -16.45 -15.24 -19.80
N GLU A 287 -16.36 -14.12 -20.53
CA GLU A 287 -15.45 -13.01 -20.19
C GLU A 287 -15.81 -12.40 -18.83
N ARG A 288 -17.10 -12.38 -18.45
CA ARG A 288 -17.52 -11.91 -17.13
C ARG A 288 -16.91 -12.74 -15.99
N GLU A 289 -16.92 -14.06 -16.10
CA GLU A 289 -16.30 -14.95 -15.12
C GLU A 289 -14.77 -14.72 -15.04
N ARG A 290 -14.13 -14.51 -16.20
CA ARG A 290 -12.70 -14.19 -16.27
C ARG A 290 -12.38 -12.87 -15.55
N THR A 291 -13.16 -11.83 -15.80
CA THR A 291 -13.00 -10.53 -15.12
C THR A 291 -13.20 -10.63 -13.62
N ILE A 292 -14.24 -11.32 -13.17
CA ILE A 292 -14.48 -11.54 -11.73
C ILE A 292 -13.29 -12.26 -11.10
N PHE A 293 -12.78 -13.31 -11.75
CA PHE A 293 -11.67 -14.09 -11.22
C PHE A 293 -10.38 -13.28 -11.09
N TYR A 294 -9.92 -12.63 -12.17
CA TYR A 294 -8.65 -11.87 -12.11
C TYR A 294 -8.78 -10.60 -11.27
N THR A 295 -9.98 -10.01 -11.17
CA THR A 295 -10.21 -8.89 -10.25
C THR A 295 -10.20 -9.34 -8.79
N ALA A 296 -10.77 -10.51 -8.48
CA ALA A 296 -10.66 -11.08 -7.13
C ALA A 296 -9.20 -11.42 -6.76
N MET A 297 -8.42 -11.95 -7.71
CA MET A 297 -6.98 -12.17 -7.53
C MET A 297 -6.21 -10.86 -7.33
N PHE A 298 -6.56 -9.80 -8.06
CA PHE A 298 -6.00 -8.47 -7.86
C PHE A 298 -6.26 -7.97 -6.43
N HIS A 299 -7.51 -7.96 -5.95
CA HIS A 299 -7.83 -7.55 -4.57
C HIS A 299 -7.15 -8.41 -3.51
N TYR A 300 -7.08 -9.72 -3.74
CA TYR A 300 -6.37 -10.64 -2.85
C TYR A 300 -4.88 -10.32 -2.71
N MET A 301 -4.28 -9.73 -3.75
CA MET A 301 -2.85 -9.45 -3.81
C MET A 301 -2.48 -8.00 -3.48
N VAL A 302 -3.44 -7.20 -2.97
CA VAL A 302 -3.16 -5.87 -2.40
C VAL A 302 -2.56 -6.00 -1.00
N ASP A 303 -3.06 -6.92 -0.19
CA ASP A 303 -2.67 -7.11 1.22
C ASP A 303 -2.24 -8.57 1.48
N PRO A 304 -1.37 -8.86 2.48
CA PRO A 304 -0.71 -7.93 3.39
C PRO A 304 0.41 -7.14 2.70
N GLN A 305 0.56 -5.89 3.12
CA GLN A 305 1.51 -4.91 2.57
C GLN A 305 2.90 -5.09 3.18
N ILE A 306 3.94 -4.81 2.41
CA ILE A 306 5.30 -4.69 2.95
C ILE A 306 5.37 -3.54 3.96
N TRP A 307 6.11 -3.75 5.05
CA TRP A 307 6.32 -2.79 6.14
C TRP A 307 7.78 -2.78 6.59
N CYS A 308 8.70 -2.66 5.64
CA CYS A 308 10.11 -2.43 5.86
C CYS A 308 10.67 -1.52 4.76
N ASP A 309 11.84 -0.94 5.02
CA ASP A 309 12.66 -0.26 4.03
C ASP A 309 13.46 -1.24 3.17
N VAL A 310 14.04 -0.77 2.07
CA VAL A 310 14.95 -1.58 1.22
C VAL A 310 16.21 -2.04 1.97
N THR A 311 16.51 -1.43 3.11
CA THR A 311 17.60 -1.81 4.01
C THR A 311 17.23 -3.00 4.93
N GLY A 312 15.95 -3.42 4.95
CA GLY A 312 15.42 -4.37 5.92
C GLY A 312 15.08 -3.75 7.28
N ASP A 313 15.19 -2.43 7.42
CA ASP A 313 14.78 -1.74 8.64
C ASP A 313 13.25 -1.63 8.71
N TYR A 314 12.68 -1.78 9.90
CA TYR A 314 11.23 -1.67 10.10
C TYR A 314 10.88 -1.13 11.49
N MET A 315 9.68 -0.57 11.61
CA MET A 315 9.09 -0.24 12.92
C MET A 315 8.42 -1.49 13.47
N GLY A 316 8.94 -2.03 14.57
CA GLY A 316 8.40 -3.23 15.21
C GLY A 316 7.14 -2.96 16.02
N ALA A 317 6.45 -4.02 16.42
CA ALA A 317 5.24 -3.96 17.26
C ALA A 317 5.51 -3.40 18.67
N ASP A 318 6.78 -3.25 19.05
CA ASP A 318 7.22 -2.58 20.28
C ASP A 318 7.52 -1.08 20.08
N PHE A 319 7.15 -0.51 18.93
CA PHE A 319 7.40 0.87 18.53
C PHE A 319 8.88 1.26 18.52
N LYS A 320 9.75 0.29 18.20
CA LYS A 320 11.18 0.53 18.01
C LYS A 320 11.58 0.17 16.60
N VAL A 321 12.61 0.86 16.11
CA VAL A 321 13.22 0.53 14.83
C VAL A 321 14.13 -0.69 15.00
N HIS A 322 13.77 -1.78 14.33
CA HIS A 322 14.60 -2.97 14.14
C HIS A 322 15.33 -2.84 12.81
N ARG A 323 16.53 -3.40 12.71
CA ARG A 323 17.45 -3.11 11.61
C ARG A 323 17.85 -4.36 10.82
N GLY A 324 17.92 -4.23 9.50
CA GLY A 324 18.54 -5.22 8.62
C GLY A 324 17.89 -6.61 8.65
N ALA A 325 16.56 -6.70 8.73
CA ALA A 325 15.86 -7.97 8.56
C ALA A 325 16.18 -8.57 7.19
N ASP A 326 16.40 -9.88 7.14
CA ASP A 326 16.70 -10.62 5.91
C ASP A 326 15.43 -11.13 5.20
N TYR A 327 14.27 -10.59 5.56
CA TYR A 327 12.94 -10.91 5.07
C TYR A 327 12.11 -9.62 5.03
N ASN A 328 11.03 -9.60 4.25
CA ASN A 328 10.12 -8.46 4.30
C ASN A 328 9.20 -8.61 5.51
N THR A 329 9.23 -7.65 6.42
CA THR A 329 8.18 -7.52 7.43
C THR A 329 6.91 -7.01 6.76
N LEU A 330 5.75 -7.43 7.27
CA LEU A 330 4.45 -7.14 6.67
C LEU A 330 3.48 -6.49 7.66
N THR A 331 2.51 -5.75 7.14
CA THR A 331 1.40 -5.13 7.86
C THR A 331 0.04 -5.46 7.22
N THR A 332 -1.05 -4.99 7.82
CA THR A 332 -2.44 -5.16 7.35
C THR A 332 -2.88 -6.61 7.45
N TRP A 333 -2.79 -7.15 8.66
CA TRP A 333 -3.12 -8.53 8.99
C TRP A 333 -4.58 -8.66 9.44
N SER A 334 -5.54 -8.66 8.50
CA SER A 334 -6.97 -8.90 8.80
C SER A 334 -7.26 -10.38 9.06
N LEU A 335 -6.66 -10.92 10.12
CA LEU A 335 -6.53 -12.36 10.29
C LEU A 335 -7.87 -13.05 10.54
N TRP A 336 -8.81 -12.43 11.27
CA TRP A 336 -10.14 -13.00 11.53
C TRP A 336 -10.91 -13.37 10.25
N ASP A 337 -10.71 -12.65 9.16
CA ASP A 337 -11.26 -12.97 7.84
C ASP A 337 -10.32 -13.90 7.09
N THR A 338 -9.06 -13.49 6.98
CA THR A 338 -8.13 -14.07 6.02
C THR A 338 -7.63 -15.47 6.39
N TYR A 339 -7.71 -15.90 7.66
CA TYR A 339 -7.37 -17.28 8.04
C TYR A 339 -8.27 -18.32 7.35
N ARG A 340 -9.48 -17.92 6.92
CA ARG A 340 -10.53 -18.82 6.43
C ARG A 340 -10.28 -19.32 5.01
N ALA A 341 -9.70 -18.48 4.16
CA ALA A 341 -9.54 -18.78 2.73
C ALA A 341 -8.32 -18.12 2.10
N ALA A 342 -8.05 -16.84 2.40
CA ALA A 342 -6.90 -16.12 1.84
C ALA A 342 -5.57 -16.78 2.21
N HIS A 343 -5.30 -17.02 3.50
CA HIS A 343 -4.07 -17.70 3.93
C HIS A 343 -3.97 -19.16 3.46
N PRO A 344 -5.04 -19.99 3.55
CA PRO A 344 -5.04 -21.31 2.93
C PRO A 344 -4.70 -21.28 1.43
N LEU A 345 -5.24 -20.33 0.66
CA LEU A 345 -4.90 -20.16 -0.75
C LEU A 345 -3.43 -19.73 -0.92
N ALA A 346 -2.93 -18.82 -0.06
CA ALA A 346 -1.55 -18.34 -0.10
C ALA A 346 -0.53 -19.49 -0.05
N THR A 347 -0.75 -20.48 0.83
CA THR A 347 0.12 -21.66 0.93
C THR A 347 0.17 -22.49 -0.36
N ILE A 348 -0.84 -22.38 -1.23
CA ILE A 348 -0.92 -23.15 -2.48
C ILE A 348 -0.27 -22.39 -3.65
N ILE A 349 -0.53 -21.09 -3.76
CA ILE A 349 -0.17 -20.30 -4.95
C ILE A 349 0.97 -19.30 -4.73
N MET A 350 1.34 -19.05 -3.48
CA MET A 350 2.41 -18.12 -3.08
C MET A 350 3.34 -18.74 -2.01
N PRO A 351 3.86 -19.97 -2.21
CA PRO A 351 4.78 -20.58 -1.25
C PRO A 351 6.03 -19.71 -1.03
N ASP A 352 6.44 -18.93 -2.04
CA ASP A 352 7.53 -17.96 -1.98
C ASP A 352 7.34 -16.86 -0.92
N ARG A 353 6.11 -16.61 -0.45
CA ARG A 353 5.81 -15.59 0.58
C ARG A 353 5.68 -16.15 1.98
N MET A 354 5.59 -17.47 2.14
CA MET A 354 5.27 -18.10 3.44
C MET A 354 6.35 -17.87 4.49
N ARG A 355 7.60 -17.71 4.04
CA ARG A 355 8.73 -17.26 4.86
C ARG A 355 8.47 -15.90 5.51
N ASP A 356 8.16 -14.88 4.70
CA ASP A 356 7.93 -13.52 5.18
C ASP A 356 6.71 -13.47 6.12
N TYR A 357 5.69 -14.29 5.83
CA TYR A 357 4.49 -14.39 6.67
C TYR A 357 4.82 -14.94 8.05
N ALA A 358 5.46 -16.11 8.10
CA ALA A 358 5.81 -16.77 9.36
C ALA A 358 6.81 -15.92 10.17
N LYS A 359 7.85 -15.37 9.53
CA LYS A 359 8.84 -14.52 10.21
C LYS A 359 8.24 -13.23 10.75
N THR A 360 7.32 -12.60 10.03
CA THR A 360 6.60 -11.41 10.53
C THR A 360 5.78 -11.74 11.76
N MET A 361 4.99 -12.82 11.75
CA MET A 361 4.20 -13.22 12.91
C MET A 361 5.07 -13.50 14.14
N LEU A 362 6.22 -14.16 13.95
CA LEU A 362 7.15 -14.43 15.05
C LEU A 362 7.88 -13.16 15.52
N ALA A 363 8.17 -12.21 14.63
CA ALA A 363 8.71 -10.92 15.01
C ALA A 363 7.74 -10.14 15.91
N ILE A 364 6.47 -10.07 15.50
CA ILE A 364 5.39 -9.46 16.30
C ILE A 364 5.31 -10.15 17.67
N TYR A 365 5.37 -11.50 17.72
CA TYR A 365 5.42 -12.22 18.98
C TYR A 365 6.61 -11.82 19.87
N ARG A 366 7.83 -11.74 19.33
CA ARG A 366 9.02 -11.34 20.09
C ARG A 366 8.94 -9.92 20.63
N GLU A 367 8.35 -9.02 19.85
CA GLU A 367 8.27 -7.58 20.12
C GLU A 367 7.11 -7.24 21.06
N TRP A 368 5.96 -7.87 20.86
CA TRP A 368 4.71 -7.58 21.57
C TRP A 368 4.38 -8.60 22.67
N GLY A 369 4.72 -9.87 22.48
CA GLY A 369 4.49 -10.97 23.43
C GLY A 369 3.30 -11.87 23.10
N GLU A 370 2.56 -11.61 22.01
CA GLU A 370 1.59 -12.55 21.42
C GLU A 370 1.59 -12.42 19.90
N LEU A 371 1.06 -13.44 19.20
CA LEU A 371 0.84 -13.41 17.76
C LEU A 371 -0.24 -12.37 17.41
N PRO A 372 -0.20 -11.81 16.19
CA PRO A 372 -1.13 -10.74 15.80
C PRO A 372 -2.60 -11.19 15.76
N VAL A 373 -3.51 -10.28 16.12
CA VAL A 373 -4.96 -10.45 15.97
C VAL A 373 -5.46 -9.63 14.77
N TRP A 374 -5.29 -8.30 14.83
CA TRP A 374 -5.38 -7.39 13.68
C TRP A 374 -4.18 -6.46 13.72
N HIS A 375 -3.14 -6.75 12.96
CA HIS A 375 -1.94 -5.94 13.01
C HIS A 375 -1.91 -4.91 11.87
N LEU A 376 -1.79 -3.63 12.25
CA LEU A 376 -1.81 -2.46 11.37
C LEU A 376 -0.70 -1.48 11.77
N VAL A 377 0.24 -1.25 10.86
CA VAL A 377 1.37 -0.31 10.96
C VAL A 377 2.03 -0.32 12.33
N SER A 378 2.53 -1.49 12.74
CA SER A 378 3.18 -1.73 14.04
C SER A 378 2.25 -1.75 15.27
N ASN A 379 0.94 -1.69 15.09
CA ASN A 379 -0.05 -1.73 16.17
C ASN A 379 -0.90 -3.00 16.04
N ASP A 380 -1.15 -3.70 17.15
CA ASP A 380 -2.29 -4.62 17.20
C ASP A 380 -3.54 -3.84 17.62
N THR A 381 -4.57 -3.86 16.77
CA THR A 381 -5.84 -3.17 17.02
C THR A 381 -6.83 -4.07 17.78
N TYR A 382 -6.47 -5.33 18.01
CA TYR A 382 -7.28 -6.37 18.65
C TYR A 382 -8.60 -6.70 17.96
N CYS A 383 -8.72 -6.32 16.69
CA CYS A 383 -9.86 -6.65 15.85
C CYS A 383 -9.68 -8.08 15.25
N MET A 384 -10.57 -9.05 15.35
CA MET A 384 -11.90 -9.06 15.92
C MET A 384 -11.86 -9.94 17.18
N VAL A 385 -12.08 -11.26 17.02
CA VAL A 385 -12.11 -12.21 18.13
C VAL A 385 -11.21 -13.41 17.88
N GLY A 386 -10.87 -14.12 18.96
CA GLY A 386 -10.03 -15.32 18.91
C GLY A 386 -8.54 -15.01 18.70
N GLU A 387 -7.81 -16.02 18.27
CA GLU A 387 -6.36 -15.96 17.97
C GLU A 387 -6.11 -16.39 16.52
N PRO A 388 -6.52 -15.57 15.53
CA PRO A 388 -6.59 -15.99 14.15
C PRO A 388 -5.22 -16.17 13.46
N ALA A 389 -4.13 -15.64 14.04
CA ALA A 389 -2.77 -15.96 13.59
C ALA A 389 -2.40 -17.43 13.81
N VAL A 390 -2.94 -18.08 14.84
CA VAL A 390 -2.61 -19.47 15.20
C VAL A 390 -2.91 -20.45 14.06
N PRO A 391 -4.14 -20.51 13.50
CA PRO A 391 -4.41 -21.40 12.38
C PRO A 391 -3.55 -21.08 11.14
N VAL A 392 -3.20 -19.81 10.90
CA VAL A 392 -2.34 -19.43 9.77
C VAL A 392 -0.92 -19.95 9.95
N LEU A 393 -0.29 -19.67 11.11
CA LEU A 393 1.07 -20.12 11.40
C LEU A 393 1.15 -21.66 11.44
N ALA A 394 0.16 -22.31 12.03
CA ALA A 394 0.07 -23.77 12.06
C ALA A 394 -0.06 -24.36 10.65
N ASP A 395 -0.89 -23.78 9.77
CA ASP A 395 -1.06 -24.26 8.39
C ASP A 395 0.25 -24.17 7.59
N ILE A 396 0.97 -23.04 7.71
CA ILE A 396 2.28 -22.84 7.07
C ILE A 396 3.29 -23.91 7.54
N ILE A 397 3.38 -24.14 8.86
CA ILE A 397 4.34 -25.09 9.45
C ILE A 397 3.98 -26.52 9.11
N LEU A 398 2.72 -26.92 9.27
CA LEU A 398 2.28 -28.30 9.06
C LEU A 398 2.36 -28.72 7.59
N LYS A 399 2.23 -27.78 6.64
CA LYS A 399 2.46 -28.02 5.21
C LYS A 399 3.95 -27.97 4.83
N GLY A 400 4.82 -27.49 5.71
CA GLY A 400 6.26 -27.38 5.45
C GLY A 400 6.63 -26.23 4.51
N GLU A 401 5.79 -25.19 4.42
CA GLU A 401 5.96 -24.09 3.47
C GLU A 401 6.94 -23.00 3.95
N ALA A 402 7.35 -23.03 5.22
CA ALA A 402 8.39 -22.15 5.76
C ALA A 402 9.56 -22.97 6.31
N THR A 403 10.69 -22.96 5.60
CA THR A 403 11.82 -23.88 5.84
C THR A 403 12.90 -23.34 6.78
N ASP A 404 12.88 -22.04 7.11
CA ASP A 404 13.83 -21.38 7.99
C ASP A 404 13.15 -20.74 9.22
N ILE A 405 12.25 -21.50 9.82
CA ILE A 405 11.51 -21.14 11.05
C ILE A 405 11.88 -22.11 12.18
N ASP A 406 12.16 -21.56 13.36
CA ASP A 406 12.28 -22.34 14.59
C ASP A 406 10.90 -22.82 15.03
N ILE A 407 10.65 -24.13 14.89
CA ILE A 407 9.36 -24.76 15.19
C ILE A 407 9.07 -24.71 16.69
N ASP A 408 10.09 -24.79 17.55
CA ASP A 408 9.91 -24.71 18.99
C ASP A 408 9.52 -23.28 19.40
N GLU A 409 10.14 -22.26 18.79
CA GLU A 409 9.73 -20.85 18.96
C GLU A 409 8.30 -20.64 18.46
N ALA A 410 7.95 -21.19 17.30
CA ALA A 410 6.60 -21.04 16.76
C ALA A 410 5.53 -21.68 17.64
N TYR A 411 5.81 -22.87 18.21
CA TYR A 411 4.93 -23.49 19.17
C TYR A 411 4.84 -22.67 20.47
N GLU A 412 5.95 -22.11 20.94
CA GLU A 412 5.96 -21.20 22.09
C GLU A 412 5.09 -19.96 21.84
N ALA A 413 5.16 -19.36 20.65
CA ALA A 413 4.34 -18.24 20.24
C ALA A 413 2.84 -18.59 20.23
N VAL A 414 2.49 -19.78 19.71
CA VAL A 414 1.11 -20.29 19.74
C VAL A 414 0.64 -20.48 21.19
N CYS A 415 1.45 -21.07 22.06
CA CYS A 415 1.13 -21.26 23.47
C CYS A 415 0.95 -19.92 24.19
N ALA A 416 1.85 -18.96 23.99
CA ALA A 416 1.75 -17.63 24.59
C ALA A 416 0.48 -16.89 24.15
N SER A 417 0.07 -17.09 22.90
CA SER A 417 -1.14 -16.48 22.33
C SER A 417 -2.42 -17.19 22.77
N MET A 418 -2.42 -18.50 23.01
CA MET A 418 -3.65 -19.26 23.31
C MET A 418 -3.90 -19.47 24.81
N LEU A 419 -2.84 -19.62 25.61
CA LEU A 419 -2.96 -20.14 26.97
C LEU A 419 -3.13 -19.02 28.02
N PRO A 420 -3.67 -19.36 29.21
CA PRO A 420 -3.62 -18.52 30.41
C PRO A 420 -2.21 -17.96 30.69
N THR A 421 -2.15 -16.78 31.31
CA THR A 421 -0.88 -16.06 31.57
C THR A 421 0.12 -16.91 32.35
N VAL A 422 -0.34 -17.81 33.24
CA VAL A 422 0.54 -18.71 34.01
C VAL A 422 1.35 -19.68 33.14
N TYR A 423 0.92 -19.95 31.91
CA TYR A 423 1.59 -20.86 30.99
C TYR A 423 2.42 -20.13 29.91
N ALA A 424 2.29 -18.81 29.79
CA ALA A 424 3.04 -18.03 28.82
C ALA A 424 4.40 -17.62 29.41
N LYS A 425 5.50 -18.02 28.75
CA LYS A 425 6.87 -17.58 29.13
C LYS A 425 7.07 -16.08 28.92
N MET A 426 6.41 -15.51 27.91
CA MET A 426 6.37 -14.09 27.61
C MET A 426 4.92 -13.67 27.35
N ARG A 427 4.44 -12.67 28.08
CA ARG A 427 3.16 -11.98 27.80
C ARG A 427 3.21 -10.57 28.35
N ARG A 428 2.94 -9.57 27.51
CA ARG A 428 2.96 -8.15 27.90
C ARG A 428 1.58 -7.50 27.90
N VAL A 429 0.53 -8.27 27.58
CA VAL A 429 -0.83 -7.76 27.35
C VAL A 429 -1.89 -8.51 28.17
N PRO A 430 -3.00 -7.85 28.56
CA PRO A 430 -4.01 -8.43 29.46
C PRO A 430 -4.73 -9.68 28.92
N LEU A 431 -5.44 -10.34 29.82
CA LEU A 431 -6.18 -11.57 29.57
C LEU A 431 -7.52 -11.29 28.87
N ARG A 432 -7.65 -11.73 27.61
CA ARG A 432 -8.91 -11.74 26.83
C ARG A 432 -9.83 -12.91 27.23
N GLY A 433 -10.11 -13.06 28.53
CA GLY A 433 -10.99 -14.12 29.07
C GLY A 433 -10.41 -15.55 29.09
N LYS A 434 -9.13 -15.72 28.74
CA LYS A 434 -8.47 -17.04 28.60
C LYS A 434 -8.42 -17.84 29.91
N ASP A 435 -8.33 -17.17 31.05
CA ASP A 435 -8.37 -17.83 32.36
C ASP A 435 -9.74 -18.48 32.61
N TYR A 436 -10.84 -17.78 32.28
CA TYR A 436 -12.19 -18.36 32.36
C TYR A 436 -12.35 -19.54 31.41
N LEU A 437 -11.84 -19.43 30.18
CA LEU A 437 -11.89 -20.55 29.24
C LEU A 437 -11.14 -21.78 29.79
N ALA A 438 -9.98 -21.59 30.42
CA ALA A 438 -9.20 -22.68 31.00
C ALA A 438 -9.81 -23.28 32.26
N GLU A 439 -10.44 -22.47 33.11
CA GLU A 439 -11.08 -22.91 34.36
C GLU A 439 -12.46 -23.54 34.11
N LEU A 440 -13.29 -22.90 33.27
CA LEU A 440 -14.70 -23.23 33.08
C LEU A 440 -14.96 -24.03 31.81
N GLY A 441 -14.06 -24.00 30.84
CA GLY A 441 -14.26 -24.60 29.51
C GLY A 441 -15.12 -23.74 28.56
N TYR A 442 -15.52 -22.53 28.96
CA TYR A 442 -16.27 -21.57 28.14
C TYR A 442 -16.01 -20.12 28.61
N LEU A 443 -16.41 -19.13 27.82
CA LEU A 443 -16.40 -17.72 28.20
C LEU A 443 -17.79 -17.34 28.80
N PRO A 444 -17.88 -17.00 30.10
CA PRO A 444 -19.14 -16.76 30.81
C PRO A 444 -19.77 -15.39 30.52
#